data_AF-A0A7X7AQ42-F1
#
_entry.id   AF-A0A7X7AQ42-F1
#
_cell.length_a   1.000
_cell.length_b   1.000
_cell.length_c   1.000
_cell.angle_alpha   90.00
_cell.angle_beta   90.00
_cell.angle_gamma   90.00
#
_symmetry.space_group_name_H-M   'P 1'
#
loop_
_entity.id
_entity.type
_entity.pdbx_description
1 polymer ?
#
loop_
_entity_poly.entity_id
_entity_poly.type
_entity_poly.pdbx_seq_one_letter_code
_entity_poly.pdbx_strand_id
1 'polypeptide(L)' 'MSESMYALVKPERKAGLELSRVPIPECTAIDVKIEVIKTAICGTDLHIYNWDEWSQ' A
#
# COMPACT_ATOMS: atom_id res chain seq x y z
N MET A 1 -3.02 22.49 5.40
CA MET A 1 -2.67 21.24 6.11
C MET A 1 -2.92 20.12 5.13
N SER A 2 -1.89 19.40 4.67
CA SER A 2 -2.10 18.29 3.74
C SER A 2 -2.83 17.16 4.45
N GLU A 3 -3.96 16.73 3.89
CA GLU A 3 -4.70 15.59 4.41
C GLU A 3 -3.87 14.31 4.23
N SER A 4 -3.95 13.39 5.21
CA SER A 4 -3.20 12.13 5.22
C SER A 4 -4.14 10.94 5.38
N MET A 5 -3.78 9.80 4.80
CA MET A 5 -4.48 8.52 4.91
C MET A 5 -3.58 7.46 5.56
N TYR A 6 -4.19 6.44 6.15
CA TYR A 6 -3.47 5.25 6.58
C TYR A 6 -3.15 4.36 5.37
N ALA A 7 -1.93 3.83 5.34
CA ALA A 7 -1.51 2.86 4.34
C ALA A 7 -0.59 1.80 4.97
N LEU A 8 -0.74 0.55 4.54
CA LEU A 8 0.27 -0.48 4.75
C LEU A 8 1.35 -0.30 3.69
N VAL A 9 2.56 0.08 4.12
CA VAL A 9 3.70 0.39 3.25
C VAL A 9 4.83 -0.61 3.45
N LYS A 10 5.62 -0.80 2.38
CA LYS A 10 6.85 -1.61 2.38
C LYS A 10 8.05 -0.67 2.23
N PRO A 11 8.55 -0.07 3.32
CA PRO A 11 9.61 0.93 3.22
C PRO A 11 10.98 0.31 2.89
N GLU A 12 11.17 -0.98 3.24
CA GLU A 12 12.43 -1.68 3.09
C GLU A 12 12.24 -3.07 2.44
N ARG A 13 13.30 -3.52 1.75
CA ARG A 13 13.41 -4.85 1.13
C ARG A 13 13.68 -5.95 2.17
N LYS A 14 12.74 -6.18 3.09
CA LYS A 14 12.80 -7.19 4.16
C LYS A 14 11.41 -7.67 4.54
N ALA A 15 11.28 -8.78 5.30
CA ALA A 15 9.99 -9.27 5.75
C ALA A 15 9.20 -8.22 6.60
N GLY A 16 7.87 -8.21 6.45
CA GLY A 16 6.95 -7.33 7.16
C GLY A 16 6.38 -6.18 6.33
N LEU A 17 5.48 -5.41 6.94
CA LEU A 17 4.89 -4.17 6.44
C LEU A 17 4.77 -3.19 7.60
N GLU A 18 4.68 -1.90 7.30
CA GLU A 18 4.46 -0.84 8.28
C GLU A 18 3.12 -0.15 8.04
N LEU A 19 2.35 0.11 9.10
CA LEU A 19 1.16 0.96 9.00
C LEU A 19 1.57 2.41 9.25
N SER A 20 1.53 3.24 8.21
CA SER A 20 1.99 4.63 8.27
C SER A 20 0.92 5.60 7.79
N ARG A 21 1.01 6.87 8.19
CA ARG A 21 0.22 7.97 7.61
C ARG A 21 0.97 8.55 6.42
N VAL A 22 0.35 8.52 5.26
CA VAL A 22 0.91 9.04 4.00
C VAL A 22 0.00 10.13 3.42
N PRO A 23 0.51 11.05 2.59
CA PRO A 23 -0.32 12.02 1.90
C PRO A 23 -1.39 11.33 1.05
N ILE A 24 -2.57 11.93 0.98
CA ILE A 24 -3.59 11.48 0.02
C ILE A 24 -3.08 11.77 -1.41
N PRO A 25 -3.12 10.81 -2.34
CA PRO A 25 -2.61 11.00 -3.69
C PRO A 25 -3.41 12.06 -4.46
N GLU A 26 -2.70 12.81 -5.32
CA GLU A 26 -3.29 13.71 -6.30
C GLU A 26 -3.62 12.95 -7.59
N CYS A 27 -4.73 13.29 -8.22
CA CYS A 27 -5.21 12.66 -9.45
C CYS A 27 -5.05 13.61 -10.63
N THR A 28 -4.61 13.08 -11.76
CA THR A 28 -4.61 13.78 -13.06
C THR A 28 -5.96 13.64 -13.76
N ALA A 29 -6.08 14.21 -14.97
CA ALA A 29 -7.33 14.21 -15.73
C ALA A 29 -7.85 12.81 -16.13
N ILE A 30 -7.01 11.78 -16.07
CA ILE A 30 -7.36 10.39 -16.44
C ILE A 30 -7.41 9.44 -15.24
N ASP A 31 -7.16 9.94 -14.04
CA ASP A 31 -7.16 9.12 -12.83
C ASP A 31 -8.52 9.17 -12.14
N VAL A 32 -8.84 8.10 -11.42
CA VAL A 32 -9.98 8.06 -10.50
C VAL A 32 -9.48 7.90 -9.07
N LYS A 33 -10.05 8.70 -8.16
CA LYS A 33 -9.78 8.61 -6.73
C LYS A 33 -10.86 7.77 -6.07
N ILE A 34 -10.46 6.69 -5.41
CA ILE A 34 -11.38 5.75 -4.76
C ILE A 34 -11.10 5.70 -3.27
N GLU A 35 -12.14 5.82 -2.46
CA GLU A 35 -12.08 5.54 -1.02
C GLU A 35 -12.27 4.04 -0.79
N VAL A 36 -11.23 3.36 -0.31
CA VAL A 36 -11.26 1.92 -0.06
C VAL A 36 -11.97 1.66 1.27
N ILE A 37 -13.19 1.13 1.21
CA ILE A 37 -13.97 0.76 2.42
C ILE A 37 -13.59 -0.63 2.92
N LYS A 38 -13.31 -1.57 2.01
CA LYS A 38 -12.87 -2.95 2.30
C LYS A 38 -11.93 -3.42 1.21
N THR A 39 -10.92 -4.20 1.59
CA THR A 39 -10.01 -4.88 0.68
C THR A 39 -9.69 -6.28 1.23
N ALA A 40 -9.19 -7.17 0.39
CA ALA A 40 -8.80 -8.53 0.74
C ALA A 40 -7.29 -8.72 0.52
N ILE A 41 -6.71 -9.71 1.20
CA ILE A 41 -5.31 -10.11 1.04
C ILE A 41 -5.28 -11.32 0.08
N CYS A 42 -4.47 -11.22 -0.95
CA CYS A 42 -4.20 -12.30 -1.92
C CYS A 42 -2.90 -13.05 -1.56
N GLY A 43 -2.67 -14.21 -2.17
CA GLY A 43 -1.42 -14.96 -2.01
C GLY A 43 -0.18 -14.16 -2.46
N THR A 44 -0.31 -13.33 -3.51
CA THR A 44 0.78 -12.45 -3.96
C THR A 44 1.19 -11.44 -2.88
N ASP A 45 0.23 -10.90 -2.12
CA ASP A 45 0.52 -9.99 -1.02
C ASP A 45 1.32 -10.67 0.09
N LEU A 46 1.11 -11.97 0.30
CA LEU A 46 1.88 -12.75 1.27
C LEU A 46 3.34 -12.93 0.85
N HIS A 47 3.62 -13.14 -0.43
CA HIS A 47 4.99 -13.18 -0.95
C HIS A 47 5.71 -11.84 -0.74
N ILE A 48 5.01 -10.73 -1.00
CA ILE A 48 5.54 -9.38 -0.71
C ILE A 48 5.77 -9.18 0.78
N TYR A 49 4.84 -9.62 1.63
CA TYR A 49 4.97 -9.53 3.08
C TYR A 49 6.17 -10.34 3.59
N ASN A 50 6.27 -11.61 3.22
CA ASN A 50 7.35 -12.51 3.64
C ASN A 50 8.70 -12.11 3.07
N TRP A 51 8.71 -11.37 1.95
CA TRP A 51 9.93 -11.00 1.22
C TRP A 51 10.72 -12.24 0.81
N ASP A 52 10.03 -13.17 0.14
CA ASP A 52 10.59 -14.42 -0.34
C ASP A 52 11.04 -14.31 -1.82
N GLU A 53 11.47 -15.43 -2.40
CA GLU A 53 11.99 -15.50 -3.78
C GLU A 53 10.98 -15.05 -4.86
N TRP A 54 9.69 -14.96 -4.50
CA TRP A 54 8.61 -14.56 -5.39
C TRP A 54 8.14 -13.11 -5.16
N SER A 55 8.84 -12.33 -4.32
CA SER A 55 8.48 -10.93 -3.99
C SER A 55 8.88 -9.91 -5.07
N GLN A 56 8.95 -10.31 -6.34
CA GLN A 56 9.36 -9.46 -7.47
C GLN A 56 8.25 -8.53 -7.96
#